data_AF-A0A917AX22-F1
#
_entry.id   AF-A0A917AX22-F1
#
_cell.length_a   1.000
_cell.length_b   1.000
_cell.length_c   1.000
_cell.angle_alpha   90.00
_cell.angle_beta   90.00
_cell.angle_gamma   90.00
#
_symmetry.space_group_name_H-M   'P 1'
#
loop_
_entity.id
_entity.type
_entity.pdbx_description
1 polymer ?
#
loop_
_entity_poly.entity_id
_entity_poly.type
_entity_poly.pdbx_seq_one_letter_code
_entity_poly.pdbx_strand_id
1 'polypeptide(L)'
;MEQKFLDQMDGLLNKYTELLLGETNPELKQKVEKWALYSAIAKSMPALAKHWNEQYPDAKGEMMKIIAEIKQLNDAHRANKKQENV
;
A
#
# COMPACT_ATOMS: atom_id res chain seq x y z
N MET A 1 -21.58 -6.83 7.54
CA MET A 1 -21.15 -6.55 6.16
C MET A 1 -21.45 -7.78 5.33
N GLU A 2 -22.03 -7.65 4.13
CA GLU A 2 -22.34 -8.81 3.29
C GLU A 2 -21.07 -9.49 2.77
N GLN A 3 -21.00 -10.82 2.77
CA GLN A 3 -19.82 -11.57 2.34
C GLN A 3 -19.41 -11.23 0.91
N LYS A 4 -20.39 -11.12 0.00
CA LYS A 4 -20.17 -10.74 -1.40
C LYS A 4 -19.41 -9.42 -1.54
N PHE A 5 -19.72 -8.44 -0.67
CA PHE A 5 -19.04 -7.15 -0.69
C PHE A 5 -17.57 -7.28 -0.24
N LEU A 6 -17.31 -8.07 0.81
CA LEU A 6 -15.96 -8.34 1.29
C LEU A 6 -15.10 -8.98 0.19
N ASP A 7 -15.65 -9.97 -0.51
CA ASP A 7 -14.96 -10.66 -1.60
C ASP A 7 -14.66 -9.72 -2.77
N GLN A 8 -15.60 -8.83 -3.11
CA GLN A 8 -15.42 -7.82 -4.15
C GLN A 8 -14.36 -6.78 -3.78
N MET A 9 -14.33 -6.35 -2.52
CA MET A 9 -13.30 -5.44 -2.01
C MET A 9 -11.92 -6.10 -2.01
N ASP A 10 -11.83 -7.37 -1.62
CA ASP A 10 -10.58 -8.13 -1.70
C ASP A 10 -10.09 -8.26 -3.15
N GLY A 11 -11.00 -8.54 -4.09
CA GLY A 11 -10.70 -8.57 -5.52
C GLY A 11 -10.15 -7.25 -6.05
N LEU A 12 -10.71 -6.11 -5.62
CA LEU A 12 -10.20 -4.79 -5.97
C LEU A 12 -8.77 -4.58 -5.45
N LEU A 13 -8.52 -4.91 -4.17
CA LEU A 13 -7.21 -4.74 -3.54
C LEU A 13 -6.16 -5.67 -4.14
N ASN A 14 -6.53 -6.92 -4.48
CA ASN A 14 -5.69 -7.86 -5.21
C ASN A 14 -5.25 -7.25 -6.55
N LYS A 15 -6.20 -6.76 -7.37
CA LYS A 15 -5.87 -6.21 -8.69
C LYS A 15 -5.10 -4.90 -8.60
N TYR A 16 -5.42 -4.06 -7.63
CA TYR A 16 -4.68 -2.82 -7.38
C TYR A 16 -3.21 -3.11 -7.06
N THR A 17 -2.94 -4.10 -6.19
CA THR A 17 -1.58 -4.53 -5.83
C THR A 17 -0.82 -5.03 -7.05
N GLU A 18 -1.43 -5.92 -7.85
CA GLU A 18 -0.84 -6.44 -9.09
C GLU A 18 -0.49 -5.33 -10.10
N LEU A 19 -1.41 -4.38 -10.32
CA LEU A 19 -1.18 -3.28 -11.26
C LEU A 19 -0.09 -2.32 -10.77
N LEU A 20 0.00 -2.12 -9.46
CA LEU A 20 0.95 -1.21 -8.82
C LEU A 20 2.37 -1.78 -8.79
N LEU A 21 2.52 -3.07 -8.45
CA LEU A 21 3.82 -3.69 -8.15
C LEU A 21 4.28 -4.68 -9.23
N GLY A 22 3.40 -5.04 -10.16
CA GLY A 22 3.66 -6.05 -11.19
C GLY A 22 3.40 -7.48 -10.76
N GLU A 23 3.26 -7.71 -9.46
CA GLU A 23 2.90 -8.98 -8.86
C GLU A 23 1.97 -8.77 -7.65
N THR A 24 1.35 -9.85 -7.18
CA THR A 24 0.53 -9.82 -5.98
C THR A 24 0.69 -11.11 -5.19
N ASN A 25 0.76 -10.97 -3.87
CA ASN A 25 0.73 -12.06 -2.92
C ASN A 25 0.10 -11.55 -1.59
N PRO A 26 -0.23 -12.44 -0.63
CA PRO A 26 -0.89 -12.03 0.60
C PRO A 26 -0.13 -10.96 1.40
N GLU A 27 1.20 -11.00 1.41
CA GLU A 27 2.04 -10.04 2.12
C GLU A 27 2.02 -8.67 1.46
N LEU A 28 2.24 -8.61 0.13
CA LEU A 28 2.21 -7.37 -0.65
C LEU A 28 0.84 -6.71 -0.57
N LYS A 29 -0.23 -7.50 -0.62
CA LYS A 29 -1.60 -7.00 -0.46
C LYS A 29 -1.80 -6.31 0.88
N GLN A 30 -1.35 -6.93 1.97
CA GLN A 30 -1.44 -6.35 3.32
C GLN A 30 -0.58 -5.08 3.45
N LYS A 31 0.61 -5.03 2.84
CA LYS A 31 1.47 -3.84 2.82
C LYS A 31 0.78 -2.69 2.09
N VAL A 32 0.22 -2.96 0.91
CA VAL A 32 -0.52 -1.97 0.10
C VAL A 32 -1.77 -1.47 0.83
N GLU A 33 -2.51 -2.35 1.51
CA GLU A 33 -3.68 -1.96 2.31
C GLU A 33 -3.31 -1.00 3.45
N LYS A 34 -2.30 -1.38 4.25
CA LYS A 34 -1.81 -0.54 5.36
C LYS A 34 -1.32 0.81 4.85
N TRP A 35 -0.58 0.82 3.75
CA TRP A 35 -0.10 2.04 3.12
C TRP A 35 -1.23 2.93 2.61
N ALA A 36 -2.20 2.36 1.90
CA ALA A 36 -3.35 3.11 1.37
C ALA A 36 -4.15 3.73 2.51
N LEU A 37 -4.43 2.96 3.57
CA LEU A 37 -5.14 3.43 4.75
C LEU A 37 -4.36 4.54 5.49
N TYR A 38 -3.08 4.30 5.81
CA TYR A 38 -2.25 5.28 6.48
C TYR A 38 -2.14 6.58 5.66
N SER A 39 -1.94 6.47 4.35
CA SER A 39 -1.83 7.63 3.46
C SER A 39 -3.14 8.41 3.37
N ALA A 40 -4.28 7.71 3.34
CA ALA A 40 -5.59 8.35 3.36
C ALA A 40 -5.83 9.11 4.68
N ILE A 41 -5.48 8.51 5.83
CA ILE A 41 -5.59 9.16 7.14
C ILE A 41 -4.64 10.35 7.24
N ALA A 42 -3.37 10.20 6.85
CA ALA A 42 -2.39 11.29 6.89
C ALA A 42 -2.81 12.48 6.02
N LYS A 43 -3.47 12.23 4.88
CA LYS A 43 -3.98 13.27 3.99
C LYS A 43 -5.25 13.94 4.52
N SER A 44 -6.20 13.16 5.06
CA SER A 44 -7.52 13.66 5.50
C SER A 44 -7.50 14.23 6.92
N MET A 45 -6.66 13.69 7.81
CA MET A 45 -6.55 14.04 9.22
C MET A 45 -5.07 14.06 9.66
N PRO A 46 -4.29 15.06 9.22
CA PRO A 46 -2.86 15.13 9.51
C PRO A 46 -2.54 15.23 11.01
N ALA A 47 -3.39 15.91 11.80
CA ALA A 47 -3.22 15.98 13.25
C ALA A 47 -3.31 14.59 13.92
N LEU A 48 -4.22 13.73 13.45
CA LEU A 48 -4.37 12.36 13.96
C LEU A 48 -3.16 11.50 13.59
N ALA A 49 -2.73 11.55 12.33
CA ALA A 49 -1.54 10.82 11.90
C ALA A 49 -0.28 11.28 12.66
N LYS A 50 -0.14 12.59 12.92
CA LYS A 50 0.94 13.13 13.74
C LYS A 50 0.89 12.60 15.18
N HIS A 51 -0.28 12.64 15.81
CA HIS A 51 -0.45 12.13 17.16
C HIS A 51 -0.12 10.63 17.27
N TRP A 52 -0.60 9.82 16.33
CA TRP A 52 -0.28 8.39 16.27
C TRP A 52 1.22 8.14 16.08
N ASN A 53 1.86 8.92 15.20
CA ASN A 53 3.30 8.85 14.94
C ASN A 53 4.15 9.19 16.18
N GLU A 54 3.69 10.10 17.02
CA GLU A 54 4.36 10.48 18.28
C GLU A 54 4.14 9.43 19.37
N GLN A 55 2.93 8.83 19.43
CA GLN A 55 2.64 7.75 20.37
C GLN A 55 3.36 6.44 20.04
N TYR A 56 3.52 6.11 18.76
CA TYR A 56 4.06 4.83 18.31
C TYR A 56 5.23 5.01 17.33
N PRO A 57 6.40 5.48 17.80
CA PRO A 57 7.55 5.77 16.94
C PRO A 57 8.06 4.53 16.18
N ASP A 58 8.02 3.35 16.80
CA ASP A 58 8.43 2.10 16.16
C ASP A 58 7.46 1.69 15.04
N ALA A 59 6.16 1.83 15.28
CA ALA A 59 5.14 1.54 14.28
C ALA A 59 5.21 2.52 13.09
N LYS A 60 5.50 3.80 13.36
CA LYS A 60 5.84 4.77 12.31
C LYS A 60 7.06 4.31 11.52
N GLY A 61 8.12 3.87 12.19
CA GLY A 61 9.33 3.34 11.55
C GLY A 61 9.02 2.20 10.58
N GLU A 62 8.20 1.24 11.02
CA GLU A 62 7.76 0.13 10.18
C GLU A 62 6.90 0.58 8.99
N MET A 63 5.98 1.53 9.20
CA MET A 63 5.19 2.12 8.12
C MET A 63 6.08 2.81 7.06
N MET A 64 7.16 3.47 7.47
CA MET A 64 8.12 4.08 6.53
C MET A 64 8.86 3.03 5.71
N LYS A 65 9.21 1.87 6.29
CA LYS A 65 9.81 0.75 5.54
C LYS A 65 8.83 0.20 4.50
N ILE A 66 7.57 -0.02 4.90
CA ILE A 66 6.52 -0.48 3.98
C ILE A 66 6.37 0.50 2.80
N ILE A 67 6.35 1.81 3.06
CA ILE A 67 6.27 2.84 2.00
C ILE A 67 7.47 2.77 1.06
N ALA A 68 8.68 2.63 1.62
CA ALA A 68 9.91 2.54 0.83
C ALA A 68 9.93 1.29 -0.07
N GLU A 69 9.50 0.14 0.46
CA GLU A 69 9.42 -1.12 -0.28
C GLU A 69 8.39 -1.03 -1.43
N ILE A 70 7.19 -0.51 -1.16
CA ILE A 70 6.16 -0.29 -2.19
C ILE A 70 6.69 0.62 -3.31
N LYS A 71 7.41 1.69 -2.94
CA LYS A 71 8.01 2.60 -3.92
C LYS A 71 9.06 1.88 -4.77
N GLN A 72 9.96 1.13 -4.15
CA GLN A 72 11.01 0.38 -4.85
C GLN A 72 10.42 -0.62 -5.85
N LEU A 73 9.43 -1.40 -5.43
CA LEU A 73 8.77 -2.39 -6.30
C LEU A 73 8.01 -1.73 -7.46
N ASN A 74 7.28 -0.64 -7.20
CA ASN A 74 6.59 0.12 -8.24
C ASN A 74 7.56 0.74 -9.25
N ASP A 75 8.67 1.32 -8.78
CA ASP A 75 9.70 1.90 -9.64
C ASP A 75 10.34 0.81 -10.52
N ALA A 76 10.62 -0.38 -9.96
CA ALA A 76 11.11 -1.54 -10.71
C ALA A 76 10.11 -2.03 -11.77
N HIS A 77 8.83 -2.15 -11.41
CA HIS A 77 7.77 -2.53 -12.34
C HIS A 77 7.63 -1.54 -13.50
N ARG A 78 7.64 -0.24 -13.20
CA ARG A 78 7.60 0.83 -14.20
C ARG A 78 8.81 0.80 -15.13
N ALA A 79 10.00 0.52 -14.60
CA ALA A 79 11.21 0.38 -15.40
C ALA A 79 11.12 -0.80 -16.38
N ASN A 80 10.64 -1.96 -15.92
CA ASN A 80 10.46 -3.15 -16.75
C ASN A 80 9.41 -2.93 -17.86
N LYS A 81 8.26 -2.33 -17.53
CA LYS A 81 7.26 -1.94 -18.54
C LYS A 81 7.80 -0.99 -19.59
N LYS A 82 8.74 -0.12 -19.24
CA LYS A 82 9.35 0.81 -20.21
C LYS A 82 10.30 0.08 -21.17
N GLN A 83 10.95 -1.00 -20.73
CA GLN A 83 11.84 -1.80 -21.57
C GLN A 83 11.08 -2.74 -22.53
N GLU A 84 9.92 -3.25 -22.15
CA GLU A 84 9.09 -4.10 -23.03
C GLU A 84 8.42 -3.34 -24.19
N ASN A 85 8.35 -2.01 -24.09
CA ASN A 85 7.72 -1.13 -25.08
C ASN A 85 8.73 -0.40 -25.99
N VAL A 86 10.01 -0.80 -25.96
CA VAL A 86 11.12 -0.25 -26.78
C VAL A 86 11.73 -1.38 -27.61
#